data_AF-A0A139D234-F1
#
_entry.id   AF-A0A139D234-F1
#
_cell.length_a   1.000
_cell.length_b   1.000
_cell.length_c   1.000
_cell.angle_alpha   90.00
_cell.angle_beta   90.00
_cell.angle_gamma   90.00
#
_symmetry.space_group_name_H-M   'P 1'
#
loop_
_entity.id
_entity.type
_entity.pdbx_description
1 polymer ?
#
loop_
_entity_poly.entity_id
_entity_poly.type
_entity_poly.pdbx_seq_one_letter_code
_entity_poly.pdbx_strand_id
1 'polypeptide(L)'
;QSVGTQIYMAHQIHKTALVMHSAERMFHLVNDVPRYPEFLPWCAGAEVVEEGEGYRVASLDIAKGGMHHKLTTRNQVQEPESIEISLADGPLKSLTGRWQFHSLDDNACKVILTLDFEFSGSLSRMAFGPVFKYVANTMVDAFCRRADELYGRGSV
;
A
#
# COMPACT_ATOMS: atom_id res chain seq x y z
N GLN A 1 -16.25 -12.52 -38.07
CA GLN A 1 -16.49 -12.23 -36.64
C GLN A 1 -15.38 -12.92 -35.86
N SER A 2 -14.37 -12.17 -35.42
CA SER A 2 -13.34 -12.66 -34.50
C SER A 2 -13.48 -11.86 -33.21
N VAL A 3 -13.66 -12.60 -32.13
CA VAL A 3 -13.87 -12.11 -30.77
C VAL A 3 -12.66 -11.26 -30.39
N GLY A 4 -12.86 -9.95 -30.29
CA GLY A 4 -11.87 -9.06 -29.71
C GLY A 4 -11.73 -9.42 -28.24
N THR A 5 -10.65 -10.13 -27.90
CA THR A 5 -10.20 -10.25 -26.52
C THR A 5 -9.98 -8.85 -26.00
N GLN A 6 -10.92 -8.35 -25.21
CA GLN A 6 -10.77 -7.09 -24.51
C GLN A 6 -9.57 -7.26 -23.59
N ILE A 7 -8.45 -6.64 -23.96
CA ILE A 7 -7.22 -6.70 -23.20
C ILE A 7 -7.54 -6.07 -21.83
N TYR A 8 -7.73 -6.91 -20.82
CA TYR A 8 -7.77 -6.48 -19.43
C TYR A 8 -6.37 -5.94 -19.14
N MET A 9 -6.24 -4.61 -19.12
CA MET A 9 -4.97 -3.97 -18.82
C MET A 9 -4.72 -4.09 -17.32
N ALA A 10 -4.10 -5.20 -16.90
CA ALA A 10 -3.49 -5.31 -15.59
C ALA A 10 -2.53 -4.13 -15.39
N HIS A 11 -2.68 -3.43 -14.28
CA HIS A 11 -1.81 -2.31 -13.94
C HIS A 11 -0.81 -2.78 -12.91
N GLN A 12 0.47 -2.53 -13.18
CA GLN A 12 1.56 -2.88 -12.29
C GLN A 12 2.26 -1.62 -11.78
N ILE A 13 2.60 -1.63 -10.50
CA ILE A 13 3.44 -0.62 -9.85
C ILE A 13 4.59 -1.36 -9.17
N HIS A 14 5.80 -0.86 -9.40
CA HIS A 14 7.00 -1.28 -8.71
C HIS A 14 7.72 -0.04 -8.20
N LYS A 15 7.87 0.07 -6.88
CA LYS A 15 8.56 1.18 -6.22
C LYS A 15 9.63 0.62 -5.30
N THR A 16 10.77 1.29 -5.25
CA THR A 16 11.90 0.93 -4.40
C THR A 16 12.47 2.20 -3.80
N ALA A 17 12.84 2.16 -2.52
CA ALA A 17 13.57 3.22 -1.84
C ALA A 17 14.68 2.64 -0.95
N LEU A 18 15.79 3.35 -0.86
CA LEU A 18 16.80 3.15 0.19
C LEU A 18 16.48 4.09 1.34
N VAL A 19 16.45 3.58 2.55
CA VAL A 19 15.95 4.29 3.73
C VAL A 19 16.98 4.15 4.85
N MET A 20 17.31 5.26 5.51
CA MET A 20 18.23 5.31 6.66
C MET A 20 17.54 4.94 7.98
N HIS A 21 16.70 3.90 7.94
CA HIS A 21 16.01 3.31 9.10
C HIS A 21 16.06 1.78 8.95
N SER A 22 16.02 1.06 10.07
CA SER A 22 16.04 -0.42 10.07
C SER A 22 14.83 -1.01 9.33
N ALA A 23 15.00 -2.23 8.81
CA ALA A 23 13.92 -2.98 8.18
C ALA A 23 12.72 -3.17 9.14
N GLU A 24 13.00 -3.46 10.41
CA GLU A 24 11.99 -3.59 11.48
C GLU A 24 11.17 -2.32 11.67
N ARG A 25 11.81 -1.14 11.76
CA ARG A 25 11.10 0.15 11.89
C ARG A 25 10.20 0.43 10.70
N MET A 26 10.68 0.14 9.48
CA MET A 26 9.89 0.33 8.26
C MET A 26 8.73 -0.67 8.17
N PHE A 27 8.98 -1.93 8.52
CA PHE A 27 7.96 -2.96 8.59
C PHE A 27 6.84 -2.56 9.56
N HIS A 28 7.17 -2.18 10.79
CA HIS A 28 6.17 -1.80 11.79
C HIS A 28 5.41 -0.54 11.36
N LEU A 29 6.08 0.43 10.74
CA LEU A 29 5.41 1.62 10.23
C LEU A 29 4.38 1.29 9.14
N VAL A 30 4.70 0.37 8.22
CA VAL A 30 3.76 -0.12 7.21
C VAL A 30 2.70 -1.05 7.83
N ASN A 31 3.01 -1.81 8.86
CA ASN A 31 2.03 -2.68 9.48
C ASN A 31 1.03 -1.91 10.38
N ASP A 32 1.38 -0.70 10.85
CA ASP A 32 0.55 0.17 11.71
C ASP A 32 -0.56 0.92 10.92
N VAL A 33 -1.45 0.14 10.32
CA VAL A 33 -2.54 0.62 9.45
C VAL A 33 -3.39 1.74 10.08
N PRO A 34 -3.84 1.65 11.35
CA PRO A 34 -4.71 2.68 11.94
C PRO A 34 -4.09 4.09 11.94
N ARG A 35 -2.76 4.21 11.87
CA ARG A 35 -2.06 5.50 11.83
C ARG A 35 -1.92 6.12 10.46
N TYR A 36 -2.34 5.42 9.40
CA TYR A 36 -2.23 5.92 8.03
C TYR A 36 -2.87 7.32 7.81
N PRO A 37 -4.03 7.67 8.41
CA PRO A 37 -4.62 9.01 8.28
C PRO A 37 -3.74 10.14 8.84
N GLU A 38 -2.78 9.84 9.73
CA GLU A 38 -1.90 10.85 10.31
C GLU A 38 -0.92 11.44 9.29
N PHE A 39 -0.59 10.71 8.21
CA PHE A 39 0.44 11.11 7.26
C PHE A 39 0.12 10.84 5.78
N LEU A 40 -0.92 10.06 5.47
CA LEU A 40 -1.38 9.84 4.10
C LEU A 40 -2.49 10.84 3.76
N PRO A 41 -2.23 11.87 2.93
CA PRO A 41 -3.18 12.98 2.70
C PRO A 41 -4.45 12.59 1.93
N TRP A 42 -4.49 11.36 1.43
CA TRP A 42 -5.62 10.77 0.70
C TRP A 42 -6.38 9.72 1.53
N CYS A 43 -5.94 9.45 2.76
CA CYS A 43 -6.54 8.48 3.68
C CYS A 43 -7.40 9.23 4.69
N ALA A 44 -8.72 9.15 4.54
CA ALA A 44 -9.68 9.76 5.48
C ALA A 44 -9.88 8.91 6.74
N GLY A 45 -9.59 7.61 6.66
CA GLY A 45 -9.76 6.65 7.73
C GLY A 45 -9.01 5.36 7.41
N ALA A 46 -8.58 4.67 8.46
CA ALA A 46 -7.95 3.36 8.35
C ALA A 46 -8.25 2.55 9.61
N GLU A 47 -8.58 1.28 9.44
CA GLU A 47 -8.92 0.39 10.55
C GLU A 47 -8.43 -1.03 10.30
N VAL A 48 -8.13 -1.74 11.39
CA VAL A 48 -7.95 -3.20 11.38
C VAL A 48 -9.31 -3.81 11.65
N VAL A 49 -9.82 -4.57 10.68
CA VAL A 49 -11.13 -5.22 10.75
C VAL A 49 -11.03 -6.57 11.45
N GLU A 50 -9.92 -7.28 11.21
CA GLU A 50 -9.65 -8.60 11.76
C GLU A 50 -8.14 -8.79 11.85
N GLU A 51 -7.65 -9.49 12.88
CA GLU A 51 -6.26 -9.92 12.95
C GLU A 51 -6.14 -11.29 13.61
N GLY A 52 -5.09 -12.02 13.24
CA GLY A 52 -4.78 -13.33 13.78
C GLY A 52 -3.29 -13.65 13.60
N GLU A 53 -2.91 -14.90 13.84
CA GLU A 53 -1.52 -15.33 13.71
C GLU A 53 -1.06 -15.22 12.24
N GLY A 54 -0.08 -14.34 12.00
CA GLY A 54 0.52 -14.14 10.68
C GLY A 54 -0.37 -13.44 9.64
N TYR A 55 -1.51 -12.85 10.03
CA TYR A 55 -2.34 -12.09 9.09
C TYR A 55 -3.13 -10.95 9.73
N ARG A 56 -3.52 -9.99 8.89
CA ARG A 56 -4.37 -8.85 9.24
C ARG A 56 -5.30 -8.49 8.08
N VAL A 57 -6.58 -8.25 8.35
CA VAL A 57 -7.53 -7.66 7.41
C VAL A 57 -7.72 -6.19 7.79
N ALA A 58 -7.49 -5.31 6.84
CA ALA A 58 -7.47 -3.87 7.05
C ALA A 58 -8.29 -3.15 6.00
N SER A 59 -8.98 -2.10 6.40
CA SER A 59 -9.73 -1.23 5.49
C SER A 59 -9.16 0.18 5.49
N LEU A 60 -9.07 0.77 4.30
CA LEU A 60 -8.71 2.16 4.08
C LEU A 60 -9.87 2.92 3.44
N ASP A 61 -10.23 4.05 4.02
CA ASP A 61 -11.12 5.04 3.41
C ASP A 61 -10.28 6.03 2.60
N ILE A 62 -10.37 5.91 1.27
CA ILE A 62 -9.62 6.72 0.32
C ILE A 62 -10.51 7.90 -0.10
N ALA A 63 -10.05 9.11 0.23
CA ALA A 63 -10.76 10.35 -0.07
C ALA A 63 -9.87 11.32 -0.85
N LYS A 64 -10.24 11.66 -2.09
CA LYS A 64 -9.54 12.65 -2.90
C LYS A 64 -10.43 13.22 -3.99
N GLY A 65 -10.45 14.55 -4.15
CA GLY A 65 -11.12 15.23 -5.27
C GLY A 65 -12.64 15.01 -5.30
N GLY A 66 -13.30 14.95 -4.14
CA GLY A 66 -14.75 14.73 -4.03
C GLY A 66 -15.18 13.26 -4.13
N MET A 67 -14.24 12.34 -4.35
CA MET A 67 -14.49 10.90 -4.36
C MET A 67 -14.12 10.28 -3.00
N HIS A 68 -14.91 9.30 -2.58
CA HIS A 68 -14.71 8.53 -1.36
C HIS A 68 -14.95 7.03 -1.64
N HIS A 69 -13.94 6.19 -1.39
CA HIS A 69 -14.05 4.74 -1.56
C HIS A 69 -13.36 3.99 -0.44
N LYS A 70 -13.98 2.91 0.01
CA LYS A 70 -13.38 1.94 0.92
C LYS A 70 -12.64 0.87 0.12
N LEU A 71 -11.43 0.53 0.55
CA LEU A 71 -10.65 -0.58 0.02
C LEU A 71 -10.19 -1.45 1.18
N THR A 72 -10.55 -2.73 1.16
CA THR A 72 -10.21 -3.69 2.21
C THR A 72 -9.25 -4.72 1.66
N THR A 73 -8.14 -4.96 2.36
CA THR A 73 -7.15 -5.96 2.00
C THR A 73 -6.98 -6.99 3.12
N ARG A 74 -6.69 -8.23 2.71
CA ARG A 74 -6.17 -9.27 3.60
C ARG A 74 -4.66 -9.35 3.39
N ASN A 75 -3.93 -9.14 4.47
CA ASN A 75 -2.49 -9.05 4.49
C ASN A 75 -1.90 -10.27 5.20
N GLN A 76 -1.01 -11.01 4.55
CA GLN A 76 -0.16 -12.01 5.22
C GLN A 76 1.11 -11.32 5.69
N VAL A 77 1.51 -11.59 6.92
CA VAL A 77 2.53 -10.83 7.62
C VAL A 77 3.68 -11.76 8.00
N GLN A 78 4.88 -11.44 7.51
CA GLN A 78 6.12 -12.13 7.85
C GLN A 78 7.08 -11.08 8.42
N GLU A 79 7.12 -10.98 9.74
CA GLU A 79 7.89 -9.95 10.43
C GLU A 79 9.39 -10.30 10.49
N PRO A 80 10.31 -9.34 10.23
CA PRO A 80 10.10 -8.00 9.66
C PRO A 80 10.21 -7.96 8.11
N GLU A 81 10.27 -9.12 7.46
CA GLU A 81 10.69 -9.25 6.06
C GLU A 81 9.69 -8.77 5.02
N SER A 82 8.40 -9.08 5.19
CA SER A 82 7.39 -8.79 4.15
C SER A 82 5.94 -8.75 4.61
N ILE A 83 5.12 -8.07 3.81
CA ILE A 83 3.66 -8.06 3.95
C ILE A 83 3.06 -8.33 2.56
N GLU A 84 2.40 -9.47 2.39
CA GLU A 84 1.70 -9.82 1.15
C GLU A 84 0.27 -9.32 1.21
N ILE A 85 -0.16 -8.60 0.18
CA ILE A 85 -1.47 -7.93 0.10
C ILE A 85 -2.35 -8.68 -0.87
N SER A 86 -3.59 -8.93 -0.49
CA SER A 86 -4.65 -9.42 -1.37
C SER A 86 -5.95 -8.64 -1.18
N LEU A 87 -6.69 -8.43 -2.25
CA LEU A 87 -8.02 -7.79 -2.18
C LEU A 87 -8.97 -8.65 -1.34
N ALA A 88 -9.60 -8.02 -0.35
CA ALA A 88 -10.72 -8.62 0.36
C ALA A 88 -12.05 -8.01 -0.10
N ASP A 89 -12.11 -6.67 -0.27
CA ASP A 89 -13.29 -5.96 -0.76
C ASP A 89 -12.91 -4.59 -1.35
N GLY A 90 -13.70 -4.07 -2.29
CA GLY A 90 -13.54 -2.71 -2.82
C GLY A 90 -13.83 -2.55 -4.31
N PRO A 91 -13.53 -1.37 -4.90
CA PRO A 91 -13.88 -1.02 -6.28
C PRO A 91 -12.98 -1.67 -7.36
N LEU A 92 -12.00 -2.48 -6.94
CA LEU A 92 -11.11 -3.21 -7.82
C LEU A 92 -11.67 -4.62 -8.09
N LYS A 93 -11.36 -5.17 -9.26
CA LYS A 93 -11.62 -6.59 -9.57
C LYS A 93 -10.60 -7.50 -8.90
N SER A 94 -9.34 -7.07 -8.89
CA SER A 94 -8.25 -7.73 -8.21
C SER A 94 -7.25 -6.70 -7.73
N LEU A 95 -6.60 -7.02 -6.61
CA LEU A 95 -5.43 -6.34 -6.09
C LEU A 95 -4.57 -7.42 -5.43
N THR A 96 -3.33 -7.52 -5.86
CA THR A 96 -2.28 -8.25 -5.18
C THR A 96 -1.10 -7.31 -5.00
N GLY A 97 -0.33 -7.49 -3.93
CA GLY A 97 0.88 -6.71 -3.75
C GLY A 97 1.81 -7.32 -2.72
N ARG A 98 2.98 -6.72 -2.58
CA ARG A 98 3.95 -7.12 -1.59
C ARG A 98 4.78 -5.92 -1.16
N TRP A 99 4.84 -5.71 0.15
CA TRP A 99 5.92 -4.96 0.76
C TRP A 99 7.07 -5.90 1.08
N GLN A 100 8.31 -5.48 0.80
CA GLN A 100 9.52 -6.19 1.20
C GLN A 100 10.48 -5.21 1.86
N PHE A 101 11.10 -5.65 2.95
CA PHE A 101 12.05 -4.88 3.73
C PHE A 101 13.36 -5.65 3.79
N HIS A 102 14.33 -5.24 2.98
CA HIS A 102 15.65 -5.86 2.95
C HIS A 102 16.60 -5.08 3.82
N SER A 103 17.07 -5.67 4.92
CA SER A 103 18.12 -5.07 5.75
C SER A 103 19.40 -4.88 4.93
N LEU A 104 19.99 -3.69 5.05
CA LEU A 104 21.30 -3.37 4.49
C LEU A 104 22.34 -3.14 5.61
N ASP A 105 21.87 -2.67 6.77
CA ASP A 105 22.62 -2.45 8.00
C ASP A 105 21.61 -2.36 9.19
N ASP A 106 22.09 -2.26 10.42
CA ASP A 106 21.29 -2.12 11.63
C ASP A 106 20.34 -0.91 11.58
N ASN A 107 20.70 0.13 10.82
CA ASN A 107 19.91 1.36 10.67
C ASN A 107 19.67 1.74 9.20
N ALA A 108 19.75 0.78 8.28
CA ALA A 108 19.47 1.04 6.87
C ALA A 108 18.79 -0.14 6.19
N CYS A 109 17.82 0.12 5.33
CA CYS A 109 17.13 -0.92 4.58
C CYS A 109 16.73 -0.45 3.18
N LYS A 110 16.40 -1.43 2.33
CA LYS A 110 15.72 -1.24 1.06
C LYS A 110 14.26 -1.64 1.21
N VAL A 111 13.35 -0.71 0.94
CA VAL A 111 11.90 -0.95 0.92
C VAL A 111 11.44 -1.11 -0.51
N ILE A 112 10.67 -2.17 -0.79
CA ILE A 112 10.11 -2.45 -2.11
C ILE A 112 8.60 -2.62 -1.97
N LEU A 113 7.84 -1.97 -2.86
CA LEU A 113 6.41 -2.18 -3.04
C LEU A 113 6.14 -2.66 -4.47
N THR A 114 5.54 -3.83 -4.60
CA THR A 114 4.89 -4.29 -5.84
C THR A 114 3.38 -4.30 -5.67
N LEU A 115 2.66 -3.84 -6.68
CA LEU A 115 1.20 -3.92 -6.76
C LEU A 115 0.78 -4.29 -8.17
N ASP A 116 -0.13 -5.26 -8.27
CA ASP A 116 -0.81 -5.65 -9.50
C ASP A 116 -2.32 -5.54 -9.26
N PHE A 117 -3.03 -4.85 -10.14
CA PHE A 117 -4.47 -4.60 -9.95
C PHE A 117 -5.25 -4.49 -11.26
N GLU A 118 -6.52 -4.83 -11.16
CA GLU A 118 -7.51 -4.71 -12.23
C GLU A 118 -8.76 -3.98 -11.76
N PHE A 119 -9.38 -3.19 -12.63
CA PHE A 119 -10.68 -2.58 -12.36
C PHE A 119 -11.81 -3.51 -12.82
N SER A 120 -12.93 -3.51 -12.08
CA SER A 120 -14.14 -4.30 -12.36
C SER A 120 -14.88 -3.91 -13.64
N GLY A 121 -14.57 -2.75 -14.23
CA GLY A 121 -15.14 -2.30 -15.49
C GLY A 121 -14.62 -0.93 -15.92
N SER A 122 -15.16 -0.41 -17.04
CA SER A 122 -14.81 0.93 -17.55
C SER A 122 -15.23 2.04 -16.59
N LEU A 123 -16.40 1.92 -15.95
CA LEU A 123 -16.91 2.90 -14.99
C LEU A 123 -16.00 3.03 -13.76
N SER A 124 -15.67 1.92 -13.10
CA SER A 124 -14.75 1.90 -11.95
C SER A 124 -13.38 2.47 -12.33
N ARG A 125 -12.88 2.16 -13.52
CA ARG A 125 -11.61 2.70 -14.04
C ARG A 125 -11.67 4.21 -14.23
N MET A 126 -12.76 4.75 -14.77
CA MET A 126 -12.91 6.20 -15.00
C MET A 126 -13.11 6.97 -13.69
N ALA A 127 -13.90 6.42 -12.76
CA ALA A 127 -14.17 7.06 -11.48
C ALA A 127 -12.96 6.98 -10.55
N PHE A 128 -12.47 5.77 -10.26
CA PHE A 128 -11.46 5.52 -9.22
C PHE A 128 -10.03 5.44 -9.74
N GLY A 129 -9.84 5.16 -11.03
CA GLY A 129 -8.52 4.86 -11.59
C GLY A 129 -7.45 5.94 -11.40
N PRO A 130 -7.73 7.24 -11.66
CA PRO A 130 -6.75 8.29 -11.44
C PRO A 130 -6.31 8.42 -9.98
N VAL A 131 -7.25 8.30 -9.03
CA VAL A 131 -6.95 8.39 -7.59
C VAL A 131 -6.17 7.18 -7.12
N PHE A 132 -6.58 5.97 -7.50
CA PHE A 132 -5.83 4.77 -7.11
C PHE A 132 -4.40 4.76 -7.65
N LYS A 133 -4.21 5.19 -8.90
CA LYS A 133 -2.86 5.34 -9.48
C LYS A 133 -2.02 6.35 -8.69
N TYR A 134 -2.61 7.47 -8.29
CA TYR A 134 -1.93 8.45 -7.45
C TYR A 134 -1.56 7.88 -6.07
N VAL A 135 -2.50 7.23 -5.40
CA VAL A 135 -2.31 6.55 -4.10
C VAL A 135 -1.13 5.59 -4.18
N ALA A 136 -1.18 4.65 -5.12
CA ALA A 136 -0.17 3.61 -5.24
C ALA A 136 1.21 4.15 -5.69
N ASN A 137 1.25 5.26 -6.44
CA ASN A 137 2.53 5.89 -6.82
C ASN A 137 3.18 6.72 -5.71
N THR A 138 2.40 7.22 -4.75
CA THR A 138 2.89 8.10 -3.67
C THR A 138 3.17 7.36 -2.37
N MET A 139 2.80 6.08 -2.29
CA MET A 139 2.78 5.33 -1.05
C MET A 139 4.18 5.21 -0.43
N VAL A 140 5.17 4.65 -1.15
CA VAL A 140 6.55 4.47 -0.62
C VAL A 140 7.15 5.79 -0.14
N ASP A 141 7.02 6.87 -0.93
CA ASP A 141 7.58 8.18 -0.58
C ASP A 141 6.96 8.75 0.70
N ALA A 142 5.66 8.53 0.92
CA ALA A 142 4.98 8.97 2.14
C ALA A 142 5.45 8.19 3.37
N PHE A 143 5.68 6.88 3.24
CA PHE A 143 6.25 6.05 4.32
C PHE A 143 7.68 6.45 4.66
N CYS A 144 8.54 6.70 3.66
CA CYS A 144 9.90 7.17 3.90
C CYS A 144 9.91 8.49 4.68
N ARG A 145 9.07 9.47 4.26
CA ARG A 145 8.94 10.74 4.97
C ARG A 145 8.46 10.57 6.40
N ARG A 146 7.46 9.72 6.60
CA ARG A 146 6.94 9.43 7.94
C ARG A 146 7.98 8.78 8.83
N ALA A 147 8.81 7.89 8.28
CA ALA A 147 9.94 7.31 9.02
C ALA A 147 10.96 8.38 9.44
N ASP A 148 11.29 9.33 8.57
CA ASP A 148 12.17 10.46 8.91
C ASP A 148 11.57 11.35 10.01
N GLU A 149 10.27 11.60 9.99
CA GLU A 149 9.58 12.36 11.04
C GLU A 149 9.63 11.65 12.41
N LEU A 150 9.45 10.32 12.43
CA LEU A 150 9.37 9.53 13.66
C LEU A 150 10.75 9.18 14.23
N TYR A 151 11.71 8.91 13.36
CA TYR A 151 13.00 8.29 13.74
C TYR A 151 14.22 9.16 13.39
N GLY A 152 14.05 10.24 12.61
CA GLY A 152 15.13 11.04 12.04
C GLY A 152 15.86 11.98 12.99
N ARG A 153 15.89 11.73 14.31
CA ARG A 153 16.71 12.53 15.25
C ARG A 153 17.97 11.79 15.66
N GLY A 154 19.12 12.28 15.16
CA GLY A 154 20.45 11.89 15.62
C GLY A 154 21.67 12.40 14.82
N SER A 155 21.52 13.22 13.77
CA SER A 155 22.67 13.81 13.06
C SER A 155 22.80 15.30 13.36
N VAL A 156 23.42 15.60 14.51
CA VAL A 156 24.30 16.78 14.66
C VAL A 156 25.73 16.34 14.40
#